data_AF-A0A498S7G2-F1
#
_entry.id   AF-A0A498S7G2-F1
#
_cell.length_a   1.000
_cell.length_b   1.000
_cell.length_c   1.000
_cell.angle_alpha   90.00
_cell.angle_beta   90.00
_cell.angle_gamma   90.00
#
_symmetry.space_group_name_H-M   'P 1'
#
loop_
_entity.id
_entity.type
_entity.pdbx_description
1 polymer ?
#
loop_
_entity_poly.entity_id
_entity_poly.type
_entity_poly.pdbx_seq_one_letter_code
_entity_poly.pdbx_strand_id
1 'polypeptide(L)'
;MASVVNVCSVNVLENPGKFGDSFKLEITFECYEPLIDDLDWELVYVGSGESNKYDQILDSILVGPVVEGRHKFIFEADGPDPSKIPESEIVGVAVLLLKCRYMEQEFINIGWFIATEYTDPELQEEPPASPVLEKLQRRVCIDDVRVTTFAIKWHKNEGSEDIEDIESGNMEGTEIGDMEGTETMTEKTEDNFPMRIDVDKIDDLKQDIGAVEEKAEDDLEMGESIEDSNKNVTNGLPLLDVTNESIPDLVD
;
A
#
# COMPACT_ATOMS: atom_id res chain seq x y z
N MET A 1 -2.52 8.63 -21.72
CA MET A 1 -1.36 7.75 -21.51
C MET A 1 -1.92 6.47 -20.90
N ALA A 2 -1.74 5.34 -21.57
CA ALA A 2 -2.14 4.05 -21.02
C ALA A 2 -1.09 3.61 -19.98
N SER A 3 -1.51 2.86 -18.96
CA SER A 3 -0.59 2.23 -18.02
C SER A 3 0.19 1.13 -18.75
N VAL A 4 1.53 1.10 -18.61
CA VAL A 4 2.37 0.06 -19.23
C VAL A 4 2.20 -1.29 -18.54
N VAL A 5 1.92 -1.26 -17.24
CA VAL A 5 1.60 -2.45 -16.44
C VAL A 5 0.15 -2.40 -16.01
N ASN A 6 -0.53 -3.54 -16.11
CA ASN A 6 -1.88 -3.74 -15.64
C ASN A 6 -1.97 -4.96 -14.73
N VAL A 7 -2.44 -4.79 -13.49
CA VAL A 7 -2.62 -5.92 -12.57
C VAL A 7 -3.97 -6.58 -12.88
N CYS A 8 -3.94 -7.83 -13.36
CA CYS A 8 -5.14 -8.53 -13.81
C CYS A 8 -5.93 -9.13 -12.64
N SER A 9 -5.24 -9.76 -11.69
CA SER A 9 -5.87 -10.42 -10.54
C SER A 9 -4.89 -10.60 -9.41
N VAL A 10 -5.39 -10.50 -8.18
CA VAL A 10 -4.64 -10.87 -6.97
C VAL A 10 -5.51 -11.79 -6.13
N ASN A 11 -5.09 -13.04 -5.99
CA ASN A 11 -5.81 -14.05 -5.22
C ASN A 11 -5.14 -14.25 -3.87
N VAL A 12 -5.87 -14.02 -2.79
CA VAL A 12 -5.40 -14.30 -1.42
C VAL A 12 -5.54 -15.80 -1.16
N LEU A 13 -4.41 -16.48 -0.97
CA LEU A 13 -4.35 -17.89 -0.63
C LEU A 13 -4.45 -18.07 0.90
N GLU A 14 -4.75 -19.29 1.35
CA GLU A 14 -4.78 -19.65 2.79
C GLU A 14 -5.69 -18.74 3.65
N ASN A 15 -6.90 -18.46 3.15
CA ASN A 15 -7.90 -17.61 3.82
C ASN A 15 -9.19 -18.41 4.12
N PRO A 16 -9.71 -18.40 5.36
CA PRO A 16 -9.18 -17.74 6.56
C PRO A 16 -7.99 -18.49 7.21
N GLY A 17 -7.13 -17.76 7.91
CA GLY A 17 -5.92 -18.26 8.57
C GLY A 17 -5.79 -17.79 10.01
N LYS A 18 -4.74 -18.20 10.73
CA LYS A 18 -4.46 -17.67 12.07
C LYS A 18 -3.86 -16.27 11.97
N PHE A 19 -3.91 -15.51 13.07
CA PHE A 19 -3.38 -14.15 13.09
C PHE A 19 -1.90 -14.06 12.67
N GLY A 20 -1.05 -14.95 13.20
CA GLY A 20 0.39 -14.95 12.94
C GLY A 20 0.85 -15.75 11.71
N ASP A 21 -0.06 -16.33 10.93
CA ASP A 21 0.31 -17.07 9.72
C ASP A 21 0.87 -16.11 8.65
N SER A 22 1.61 -16.63 7.67
CA SER A 22 2.07 -15.87 6.50
C SER A 22 0.90 -15.48 5.59
N PHE A 23 1.00 -14.35 4.90
CA PHE A 23 0.15 -14.03 3.76
C PHE A 23 0.74 -14.59 2.48
N LYS A 24 -0.10 -15.23 1.66
CA LYS A 24 0.27 -15.71 0.33
C LYS A 24 -0.67 -15.12 -0.70
N LEU A 25 -0.12 -14.34 -1.63
CA LEU A 25 -0.88 -13.67 -2.69
C LEU A 25 -0.41 -14.21 -4.03
N GLU A 26 -1.30 -14.83 -4.80
CA GLU A 26 -1.03 -15.14 -6.21
C GLU A 26 -1.35 -13.89 -7.03
N ILE A 27 -0.30 -13.22 -7.50
CA ILE A 27 -0.40 -11.98 -8.27
C ILE A 27 -0.25 -12.34 -9.75
N THR A 28 -1.19 -11.87 -10.57
CA THR A 28 -1.11 -11.94 -12.02
C THR A 28 -1.21 -10.55 -12.62
N PHE A 29 -0.22 -10.16 -13.41
CA PHE A 29 -0.18 -8.85 -14.07
C PHE A 29 0.25 -9.02 -15.53
N GLU A 30 -0.10 -8.04 -16.35
CA GLU A 30 0.24 -7.95 -17.76
C GLU A 30 1.12 -6.71 -17.98
N CYS A 31 2.19 -6.88 -18.73
CA CYS A 31 3.13 -5.85 -19.10
C CYS A 31 3.07 -5.66 -20.62
N TYR A 32 2.76 -4.46 -21.09
CA TYR A 32 2.59 -4.19 -22.52
C TYR A 32 3.88 -3.75 -23.22
N GLU A 33 4.88 -3.33 -22.45
CA GLU A 33 6.20 -2.94 -22.96
C GLU A 33 7.27 -3.41 -21.96
N PRO A 34 8.46 -3.86 -22.41
CA PRO A 34 9.51 -4.29 -21.50
C PRO A 34 9.95 -3.15 -20.59
N LEU A 35 10.05 -3.42 -19.28
CA LEU A 35 10.49 -2.45 -18.29
C LEU A 35 12.01 -2.48 -18.14
N ILE A 36 12.59 -1.28 -17.97
CA ILE A 36 14.04 -1.12 -17.78
C ILE A 36 14.41 -1.36 -16.32
N ASP A 37 13.62 -0.82 -15.38
CA ASP A 37 13.79 -0.98 -13.95
C ASP A 37 12.82 -2.06 -13.40
N ASP A 38 13.03 -2.46 -12.14
CA ASP A 38 12.21 -3.47 -11.47
C ASP A 38 10.89 -2.87 -10.96
N LEU A 39 9.85 -3.71 -10.88
CA LEU A 39 8.64 -3.41 -10.13
C LEU A 39 8.88 -3.70 -8.64
N ASP A 40 8.56 -2.75 -7.79
CA ASP A 40 8.64 -2.90 -6.35
C ASP A 40 7.25 -3.17 -5.78
N TRP A 41 7.05 -4.38 -5.27
CA TRP A 41 5.82 -4.81 -4.63
C TRP A 41 6.02 -4.77 -3.12
N GLU A 42 5.15 -4.06 -2.41
CA GLU A 42 5.21 -3.87 -0.97
C GLU A 42 3.86 -4.27 -0.36
N LEU A 43 3.88 -5.18 0.61
CA LEU A 43 2.69 -5.56 1.37
C LEU A 43 2.72 -4.87 2.74
N VAL A 44 1.69 -4.08 3.02
CA VAL A 44 1.58 -3.27 4.24
C VAL A 44 0.35 -3.67 5.02
N TYR A 45 0.52 -3.95 6.31
CA TYR A 45 -0.56 -4.13 7.27
C TYR A 45 -0.80 -2.84 8.04
N VAL A 46 -2.01 -2.30 7.98
CA VAL A 46 -2.42 -1.11 8.71
C VAL A 46 -2.86 -1.53 10.11
N GLY A 47 -2.00 -1.27 11.10
CA GLY A 47 -2.22 -1.67 12.49
C GLY A 47 -3.23 -0.80 13.24
N SER A 48 -3.51 0.42 12.75
CA SER A 48 -4.53 1.28 13.35
C SER A 48 -5.23 2.13 12.30
N GLY A 49 -6.56 2.23 12.43
CA GLY A 49 -7.36 3.10 11.57
C GLY A 49 -7.13 4.61 11.82
N GLU A 50 -6.58 4.96 12.97
CA GLU A 50 -6.42 6.35 13.41
C GLU A 50 -5.01 6.91 13.14
N SER A 51 -4.02 6.04 12.98
CA SER A 51 -2.61 6.44 12.93
C SER A 51 -1.76 5.49 12.09
N ASN A 52 -1.06 6.07 11.11
CA ASN A 52 -0.08 5.38 10.26
C ASN A 52 1.19 4.93 11.01
N LYS A 53 1.38 5.31 12.27
CA LYS A 53 2.54 4.90 13.09
C LYS A 53 2.61 3.41 13.35
N TYR A 54 1.47 2.73 13.26
CA TYR A 54 1.34 1.29 13.50
C TYR A 54 1.32 0.48 12.19
N ASP A 55 1.52 1.15 11.05
CA ASP A 55 1.62 0.48 9.75
C ASP A 55 2.91 -0.33 9.69
N GLN A 56 2.79 -1.58 9.30
CA GLN A 56 3.89 -2.52 9.21
C GLN A 56 4.06 -2.94 7.77
N ILE A 57 5.25 -2.69 7.21
CA ILE A 57 5.66 -3.33 5.95
C ILE A 57 5.98 -4.78 6.29
N LEU A 58 5.15 -5.70 5.81
CA LEU A 58 5.30 -7.14 6.04
C LEU A 58 6.43 -7.70 5.20
N ASP A 59 6.45 -7.36 3.91
CA ASP A 59 7.56 -7.67 3.02
C ASP A 59 7.58 -6.71 1.81
N SER A 60 8.73 -6.64 1.14
CA SER A 60 8.92 -5.93 -0.12
C SER A 60 9.80 -6.76 -1.05
N ILE A 61 9.35 -6.92 -2.30
CA ILE A 61 10.09 -7.65 -3.32
C ILE A 61 10.27 -6.80 -4.57
N LEU A 62 11.44 -6.94 -5.18
CA LEU A 62 11.74 -6.37 -6.49
C LEU A 62 11.56 -7.46 -7.56
N VAL A 63 10.80 -7.13 -8.60
CA VAL A 63 10.46 -8.02 -9.69
C VAL A 63 10.95 -7.41 -11.00
N GLY A 64 12.05 -7.95 -11.51
CA GLY A 64 12.55 -7.64 -12.84
C GLY A 64 13.75 -8.50 -13.24
N PRO A 65 14.20 -8.42 -14.51
CA PRO A 65 13.63 -7.60 -15.58
C PRO A 65 12.27 -8.10 -16.06
N VAL A 66 11.31 -7.20 -16.27
CA VAL A 66 9.95 -7.53 -16.71
C VAL A 66 9.84 -7.41 -18.23
N VAL A 67 9.62 -8.54 -18.91
CA VAL A 67 9.38 -8.56 -20.36
C VAL A 67 7.91 -8.32 -20.68
N GLU A 68 7.62 -7.96 -21.94
CA GLU A 68 6.24 -7.88 -22.43
C GLU A 68 5.54 -9.25 -22.29
N GLY A 69 4.29 -9.23 -21.83
CA GLY A 69 3.45 -10.40 -21.65
C GLY A 69 2.76 -10.48 -20.29
N ARG A 70 2.14 -11.63 -20.03
CA ARG A 70 1.42 -11.90 -18.79
C ARG A 70 2.28 -12.70 -17.83
N HIS A 71 2.45 -12.16 -16.63
CA HIS A 71 3.30 -12.72 -15.58
C HIS A 71 2.45 -13.15 -14.40
N LYS A 72 2.86 -14.25 -13.76
CA LYS A 72 2.27 -14.74 -12.51
C LYS A 72 3.36 -15.13 -11.53
N PHE A 73 3.17 -14.77 -10.28
CA PHE A 73 4.03 -15.22 -9.18
C PHE A 73 3.27 -15.26 -7.85
N ILE A 74 3.88 -15.93 -6.86
CA ILE A 74 3.39 -15.98 -5.48
C ILE A 74 4.22 -15.01 -4.66
N PHE A 75 3.56 -14.04 -4.05
CA PHE A 75 4.13 -13.15 -3.05
C PHE A 75 3.83 -13.77 -1.68
N GLU A 76 4.86 -14.11 -0.92
CA GLU A 76 4.74 -14.65 0.43
C GLU A 76 5.35 -13.66 1.41
N ALA A 77 4.63 -13.30 2.45
CA ALA A 77 5.09 -12.40 3.50
C ALA A 77 4.67 -12.90 4.88
N ASP A 78 5.50 -12.62 5.88
CA ASP A 78 5.19 -13.00 7.26
C ASP A 78 3.96 -12.24 7.80
N GLY A 79 3.37 -12.79 8.87
CA GLY A 79 2.28 -12.12 9.58
C GLY A 79 2.73 -10.82 10.27
N PRO A 80 1.79 -9.93 10.65
CA PRO A 80 2.12 -8.71 11.35
C PRO A 80 2.64 -9.00 12.77
N ASP A 81 3.50 -8.13 13.30
CA ASP A 81 3.94 -8.21 14.68
C ASP A 81 2.83 -7.65 15.60
N PRO A 82 2.22 -8.49 16.47
CA PRO A 82 1.16 -8.05 17.39
C PRO A 82 1.65 -7.01 18.39
N SER A 83 2.94 -7.00 18.73
CA SER A 83 3.50 -6.07 19.72
C SER A 83 3.56 -4.62 19.21
N LYS A 84 3.45 -4.43 17.89
CA LYS A 84 3.42 -3.13 17.22
C LYS A 84 2.00 -2.66 16.90
N ILE A 85 0.98 -3.38 17.35
CA ILE A 85 -0.43 -3.06 17.12
C ILE A 85 -1.03 -2.71 18.48
N PRO A 86 -1.85 -1.65 18.59
CA PRO A 86 -2.59 -1.39 19.81
C PRO A 86 -3.46 -2.60 20.20
N GLU A 87 -3.38 -3.06 21.46
CA GLU A 87 -4.12 -4.27 21.90
C GLU A 87 -5.64 -4.15 21.66
N SER A 88 -6.18 -2.93 21.71
CA SER A 88 -7.60 -2.64 21.42
C SER A 88 -7.99 -2.79 19.94
N GLU A 89 -7.03 -2.76 19.02
CA GLU A 89 -7.25 -2.85 17.57
C GLU A 89 -6.80 -4.20 16.98
N ILE A 90 -6.15 -5.07 17.76
CA ILE A 90 -5.79 -6.42 17.32
C ILE A 90 -7.03 -7.24 16.93
N VAL A 91 -8.11 -7.11 17.72
CA VAL A 91 -9.40 -7.77 17.47
C VAL A 91 -10.34 -6.75 16.84
N GLY A 92 -10.86 -7.04 15.66
CA GLY A 92 -11.67 -6.10 14.89
C GLY A 92 -11.34 -6.11 13.41
N VAL A 93 -11.40 -4.94 12.78
CA VAL A 93 -11.17 -4.77 11.35
C VAL A 93 -9.89 -3.98 11.11
N ALA A 94 -8.96 -4.56 10.36
CA ALA A 94 -7.74 -3.92 9.89
C ALA A 94 -7.73 -3.84 8.35
N VAL A 95 -6.70 -3.20 7.79
CA VAL A 95 -6.55 -3.06 6.33
C VAL A 95 -5.21 -3.64 5.89
N LEU A 96 -5.21 -4.40 4.80
CA LEU A 96 -4.02 -4.90 4.11
C LEU A 96 -3.89 -4.17 2.78
N LEU A 97 -2.73 -3.59 2.50
CA LEU A 97 -2.45 -2.83 1.28
C LEU A 97 -1.32 -3.50 0.52
N LEU A 98 -1.58 -3.94 -0.70
CA LEU A 98 -0.55 -4.31 -1.67
C LEU A 98 -0.30 -3.12 -2.58
N LYS A 99 0.88 -2.53 -2.45
CA LYS A 99 1.34 -1.40 -3.25
C LYS A 99 2.30 -1.91 -4.31
N CYS A 100 2.20 -1.36 -5.52
CA CYS A 100 3.21 -1.55 -6.54
C CYS A 100 3.75 -0.20 -7.02
N ARG A 101 5.08 -0.09 -7.03
CA ARG A 101 5.84 1.08 -7.44
C ARG A 101 6.70 0.73 -8.64
N TYR A 102 6.88 1.70 -9.52
CA TYR A 102 7.86 1.64 -10.60
C TYR A 102 8.67 2.93 -10.59
N MET A 103 9.99 2.84 -10.56
CA MET A 103 10.88 3.99 -10.39
C MET A 103 10.47 4.91 -9.23
N GLU A 104 10.23 4.34 -8.04
CA GLU A 104 9.77 5.05 -6.83
C GLU A 104 8.39 5.73 -6.93
N GLN A 105 7.67 5.55 -8.04
CA GLN A 105 6.31 6.08 -8.22
C GLN A 105 5.28 4.97 -8.00
N GLU A 106 4.44 5.11 -6.97
CA GLU A 106 3.28 4.23 -6.76
C GLU A 106 2.27 4.43 -7.89
N PHE A 107 1.93 3.35 -8.61
CA PHE A 107 0.95 3.40 -9.71
C PHE A 107 -0.31 2.58 -9.41
N ILE A 108 -0.24 1.64 -8.48
CA ILE A 108 -1.40 0.88 -8.05
C ILE A 108 -1.31 0.51 -6.57
N ASN A 109 -2.46 0.58 -5.92
CA ASN A 109 -2.65 0.21 -4.53
C ASN A 109 -3.94 -0.61 -4.42
N ILE A 110 -3.82 -1.83 -3.91
CA ILE A 110 -4.89 -2.80 -3.75
C ILE A 110 -5.08 -3.05 -2.26
N GLY A 111 -6.23 -2.66 -1.74
CA GLY A 111 -6.58 -2.78 -0.34
C GLY A 111 -7.64 -3.85 -0.09
N TRP A 112 -7.45 -4.62 0.97
CA TRP A 112 -8.45 -5.53 1.53
C TRP A 112 -8.72 -5.20 3.00
N PHE A 113 -9.96 -5.43 3.43
CA PHE A 113 -10.26 -5.48 4.85
C PHE A 113 -9.88 -6.85 5.43
N ILE A 114 -9.30 -6.85 6.61
CA ILE A 114 -9.04 -8.04 7.41
C ILE A 114 -9.95 -7.99 8.62
N ALA A 115 -10.82 -8.99 8.77
CA ALA A 115 -11.58 -9.20 9.99
C ALA A 115 -10.84 -10.21 10.87
N THR A 116 -10.45 -9.79 12.06
CA THR A 116 -9.82 -10.63 13.09
C THR A 116 -10.82 -10.87 14.20
N GLU A 117 -11.22 -12.13 14.37
CA GLU A 117 -12.25 -12.55 15.33
C GLU A 117 -11.76 -13.76 16.15
N TYR A 118 -12.30 -13.94 17.35
CA TYR A 118 -12.07 -15.15 18.12
C TYR A 118 -12.80 -16.34 17.51
N THR A 119 -12.19 -17.52 17.54
CA THR A 119 -12.86 -18.76 17.13
C THR A 119 -13.88 -19.26 18.15
N ASP A 120 -13.68 -18.92 19.43
CA ASP A 120 -14.51 -19.38 20.55
C ASP A 120 -15.66 -18.38 20.80
N PRO A 121 -16.93 -18.82 20.79
CA PRO A 121 -18.08 -17.93 21.01
C PRO A 121 -18.06 -17.21 22.36
N GLU A 122 -17.57 -17.87 23.41
CA GLU A 122 -17.47 -17.27 24.75
C GLU A 122 -16.52 -16.05 24.75
N LEU A 123 -15.41 -16.12 24.00
CA LEU A 123 -14.46 -15.01 23.87
C LEU A 123 -14.95 -13.92 22.92
N GLN A 124 -15.93 -14.21 22.06
CA GLN A 124 -16.60 -13.20 21.24
C GLN A 124 -17.60 -12.39 22.08
N GLU A 125 -18.36 -13.04 22.96
CA GLU A 125 -19.33 -12.37 23.84
C GLU A 125 -18.65 -11.60 24.98
N GLU A 126 -17.62 -12.19 25.59
CA GLU A 126 -16.81 -11.57 26.64
C GLU A 126 -15.33 -11.55 26.25
N PRO A 127 -14.89 -10.55 25.45
CA PRO A 127 -13.51 -10.45 25.04
C PRO A 127 -12.60 -10.21 26.26
N PRO A 128 -11.47 -10.94 26.37
CA PRO A 128 -10.53 -10.76 27.46
C PRO A 128 -9.86 -9.37 27.37
N ALA A 129 -9.40 -8.87 28.51
CA ALA A 129 -8.74 -7.55 28.58
C ALA A 129 -7.45 -7.45 27.76
N SER A 130 -6.75 -8.57 27.58
CA SER A 130 -5.58 -8.67 26.70
C SER A 130 -5.83 -9.75 25.64
N PRO A 131 -5.52 -9.49 24.36
CA PRO A 131 -5.90 -10.37 23.26
C PRO A 131 -5.12 -11.69 23.25
N VAL A 132 -5.84 -12.81 23.14
CA VAL A 132 -5.24 -14.16 23.10
C VAL A 132 -4.97 -14.56 21.64
N LEU A 133 -3.79 -14.21 21.14
CA LEU A 133 -3.38 -14.36 19.74
C LEU A 133 -3.59 -15.78 19.17
N GLU A 134 -3.38 -16.81 19.99
CA GLU A 134 -3.51 -18.22 19.57
C GLU A 134 -4.93 -18.60 19.17
N LYS A 135 -5.92 -17.87 19.67
CA LYS A 135 -7.36 -18.10 19.43
C LYS A 135 -7.96 -17.12 18.42
N LEU A 136 -7.12 -16.29 17.81
CA LEU A 136 -7.54 -15.35 16.79
C LEU A 136 -7.47 -15.99 15.40
N GLN A 137 -8.56 -15.85 14.68
CA GLN A 137 -8.66 -16.18 13.27
C GLN A 137 -8.81 -14.90 12.48
N ARG A 138 -7.96 -14.72 11.48
CA ARG A 138 -8.05 -13.61 10.54
C ARG A 138 -8.70 -14.07 9.24
N ARG A 139 -9.57 -13.23 8.70
CA ARG A 139 -10.24 -13.42 7.43
C ARG A 139 -10.00 -12.19 6.57
N VAL A 140 -9.42 -12.38 5.40
CA VAL A 140 -9.28 -11.32 4.39
C VAL A 140 -10.57 -11.28 3.56
N CYS A 141 -11.22 -10.13 3.50
CA CYS A 141 -12.45 -9.91 2.75
C CYS A 141 -12.14 -9.71 1.27
N ILE A 142 -12.15 -10.81 0.50
CA ILE A 142 -11.87 -10.79 -0.94
C ILE A 142 -13.01 -10.19 -1.79
N ASP A 143 -14.22 -10.11 -1.24
CA ASP A 143 -15.40 -9.60 -1.95
C ASP A 143 -15.46 -8.05 -2.00
N ASP A 144 -14.80 -7.36 -1.07
CA ASP A 144 -14.74 -5.90 -0.99
C ASP A 144 -13.30 -5.41 -1.14
N VAL A 145 -12.74 -5.66 -2.33
CA VAL A 145 -11.40 -5.18 -2.70
C VAL A 145 -11.46 -3.74 -3.19
N ARG A 146 -10.55 -2.90 -2.69
CA ARG A 146 -10.42 -1.49 -3.09
C ARG A 146 -9.18 -1.30 -3.93
N VAL A 147 -9.35 -0.87 -5.17
CA VAL A 147 -8.23 -0.60 -6.09
C VAL A 147 -8.14 0.90 -6.35
N THR A 148 -6.97 1.46 -6.10
CA THR A 148 -6.63 2.85 -6.46
C THR A 148 -5.47 2.82 -7.45
N THR A 149 -5.60 3.51 -8.57
CA THR A 149 -4.54 3.62 -9.59
C THR A 149 -4.09 5.07 -9.74
N PHE A 150 -2.81 5.25 -10.00
CA PHE A 150 -2.18 6.55 -10.19
C PHE A 150 -1.47 6.57 -11.54
N ALA A 151 -1.60 7.67 -12.26
CA ALA A 151 -0.85 7.86 -13.50
C ALA A 151 0.60 8.24 -13.17
N ILE A 152 1.55 7.46 -13.66
CA ILE A 152 2.99 7.68 -13.45
C ILE A 152 3.72 7.86 -14.77
N LYS A 153 4.97 8.33 -14.69
CA LYS A 153 5.89 8.35 -15.84
C LYS A 153 6.62 7.02 -15.92
N TRP A 154 6.42 6.30 -17.03
CA TRP A 154 7.00 4.97 -17.29
C TRP A 154 8.38 5.00 -17.96
N HIS A 155 8.76 6.12 -18.54
CA HIS A 155 10.08 6.30 -19.15
C HIS A 155 10.82 7.40 -18.41
N LYS A 156 12.13 7.17 -18.17
CA LYS A 156 13.04 8.25 -17.80
C LYS A 156 13.04 9.22 -18.98
N ASN A 157 12.79 10.51 -18.74
CA ASN A 157 12.96 11.54 -19.76
C ASN A 157 14.47 11.59 -20.10
N GLU A 158 14.90 10.81 -21.07
CA GLU A 158 16.21 10.98 -21.69
C GLU A 158 16.10 12.18 -22.64
N GLY A 159 16.45 13.37 -22.15
CA GLY A 159 16.57 14.57 -23.00
C GLY A 159 15.81 15.80 -22.52
N SER A 160 16.29 16.41 -21.45
CA SER A 160 16.51 17.86 -21.48
C SER A 160 18.01 18.06 -21.32
N GLU A 161 18.77 17.81 -22.38
CA GLU A 161 19.99 18.58 -22.56
C GLU A 161 19.52 20.02 -22.62
N ASP A 162 19.87 20.80 -21.60
CA ASP A 162 19.74 22.24 -21.63
C ASP A 162 20.44 22.72 -22.92
N ILE A 163 19.64 23.05 -23.93
CA ILE A 163 20.12 23.96 -24.97
C ILE A 163 20.25 25.28 -24.22
N GLU A 164 21.43 25.53 -23.66
CA GLU A 164 21.85 26.88 -23.33
C GLU A 164 21.73 27.68 -24.63
N ASP A 165 20.66 28.47 -24.73
CA ASP A 165 20.49 29.49 -25.74
C ASP A 165 21.72 30.41 -25.67
N ILE A 166 22.69 30.17 -26.55
CA ILE A 166 23.77 31.11 -26.82
C ILE A 166 23.10 32.34 -27.45
N GLU A 167 22.79 33.33 -26.61
CA GLU A 167 22.44 34.68 -27.03
C GLU A 167 23.58 35.26 -27.89
N SER A 168 23.48 35.05 -29.20
CA SER A 168 24.22 35.82 -30.18
C SER A 168 23.47 37.13 -30.38
N GLY A 169 23.91 38.17 -29.66
CA GLY A 169 23.47 39.53 -29.87
C GLY A 169 23.69 39.97 -31.31
N ASN A 170 22.63 40.47 -31.96
CA ASN A 170 22.78 41.37 -33.07
C ASN A 170 21.66 42.43 -33.07
N MET A 171 22.10 43.68 -33.05
CA MET A 171 21.32 44.91 -33.01
C MET A 171 20.95 45.36 -34.43
N GLU A 172 20.01 46.32 -34.52
CA GLU A 172 19.43 47.05 -35.68
C GLU A 172 18.09 46.48 -36.17
N GLY A 173 16.98 47.23 -36.31
CA GLY A 173 16.67 48.64 -36.13
C GLY A 173 15.47 49.03 -37.02
N THR A 174 14.64 49.97 -36.54
CA THR A 174 13.69 50.85 -37.29
C THR A 174 12.20 50.48 -37.35
N GLU A 175 11.38 51.53 -37.52
CA GLU A 175 10.14 51.93 -36.86
C GLU A 175 8.81 51.77 -37.65
N ILE A 176 7.72 51.65 -36.86
CA ILE A 176 6.35 52.25 -36.92
C ILE A 176 5.38 51.92 -38.09
N GLY A 177 4.14 51.55 -37.71
CA GLY A 177 2.90 51.76 -38.47
C GLY A 177 1.65 51.17 -37.80
N ASP A 178 0.80 52.03 -37.22
CA ASP A 178 -0.49 51.76 -36.54
C ASP A 178 -1.58 51.08 -37.41
N MET A 179 -2.54 50.36 -36.78
CA MET A 179 -3.98 50.74 -36.70
C MET A 179 -4.96 49.56 -36.45
N GLU A 180 -5.69 49.69 -35.32
CA GLU A 180 -7.02 49.26 -34.86
C GLU A 180 -7.85 48.07 -35.43
N GLY A 181 -8.58 47.41 -34.50
CA GLY A 181 -9.91 46.80 -34.71
C GLY A 181 -10.12 45.43 -34.06
N THR A 182 -10.51 45.33 -32.79
CA THR A 182 -11.89 45.14 -32.23
C THR A 182 -12.24 43.71 -31.75
N GLU A 183 -12.75 43.68 -30.50
CA GLU A 183 -13.79 42.81 -29.89
C GLU A 183 -13.47 41.45 -29.21
N THR A 184 -13.43 41.51 -27.86
CA THR A 184 -14.19 40.74 -26.84
C THR A 184 -14.47 39.23 -27.01
N MET A 185 -14.15 38.44 -25.97
CA MET A 185 -15.13 37.87 -25.02
C MET A 185 -14.43 37.17 -23.84
N THR A 186 -14.98 37.43 -22.66
CA THR A 186 -14.70 36.85 -21.34
C THR A 186 -15.25 35.43 -21.23
N GLU A 187 -14.56 34.53 -20.51
CA GLU A 187 -15.20 33.69 -19.49
C GLU A 187 -14.16 33.08 -18.54
N LYS A 188 -14.39 33.32 -17.24
CA LYS A 188 -13.75 32.64 -16.11
C LYS A 188 -14.63 31.45 -15.75
N THR A 189 -14.02 30.34 -15.36
CA THR A 189 -14.54 29.52 -14.26
C THR A 189 -13.36 28.81 -13.58
N GLU A 190 -12.98 29.40 -12.45
CA GLU A 190 -12.38 28.69 -11.32
C GLU A 190 -13.45 27.75 -10.75
N ASP A 191 -13.09 26.54 -10.37
CA ASP A 191 -13.69 25.88 -9.19
C ASP A 191 -12.65 24.93 -8.59
N ASN A 192 -11.93 25.51 -7.63
CA ASN A 192 -11.02 24.88 -6.69
C ASN A 192 -11.86 24.46 -5.47
N PHE A 193 -11.91 23.17 -5.13
CA PHE A 193 -12.56 22.69 -3.91
C PHE A 193 -11.53 22.55 -2.78
N PRO A 194 -11.62 23.32 -1.67
CA PRO A 194 -10.93 23.00 -0.44
C PRO A 194 -11.92 22.36 0.55
N MET A 195 -11.65 21.13 1.01
CA MET A 195 -12.34 20.58 2.17
C MET A 195 -11.49 20.87 3.41
N ARG A 196 -11.90 21.88 4.18
CA ARG A 196 -11.52 22.06 5.59
C ARG A 196 -12.61 21.42 6.44
N ILE A 197 -12.23 20.49 7.30
CA ILE A 197 -13.09 19.99 8.37
C ILE A 197 -12.84 20.88 9.59
N ASP A 198 -13.87 21.63 9.97
CA ASP A 198 -13.93 22.36 11.23
C ASP A 198 -14.09 21.37 12.38
N VAL A 199 -13.07 21.30 13.23
CA VAL A 199 -13.09 20.64 14.54
C VAL A 199 -13.72 21.64 15.51
N ASP A 200 -15.02 21.49 15.77
CA ASP A 200 -15.65 22.00 17.00
C ASP A 200 -17.02 21.34 17.17
N LYS A 201 -17.27 20.84 18.39
CA LYS A 201 -18.49 20.23 18.95
C LYS A 201 -18.51 18.70 19.02
N ILE A 202 -17.75 18.14 19.95
CA ILE A 202 -18.29 17.10 20.87
C ILE A 202 -17.69 17.35 22.26
N ASP A 203 -18.22 18.36 22.95
CA ASP A 203 -18.17 18.45 24.40
C ASP A 203 -19.63 18.33 24.86
N ASP A 204 -19.95 17.22 25.53
CA ASP A 204 -20.99 17.09 26.58
C ASP A 204 -21.50 15.65 26.68
N LEU A 205 -20.72 14.76 27.30
CA LEU A 205 -21.30 13.75 28.18
C LEU A 205 -20.35 13.48 29.36
N LYS A 206 -20.67 14.18 30.46
CA LYS A 206 -20.32 13.91 31.86
C LYS A 206 -20.75 12.45 32.20
N GLN A 207 -20.27 11.72 33.20
CA GLN A 207 -19.68 12.04 34.50
C GLN A 207 -19.26 10.72 35.18
N ASP A 208 -18.35 10.83 36.15
CA ASP A 208 -18.17 9.95 37.32
C ASP A 208 -17.59 8.54 37.16
N ILE A 209 -16.34 8.39 37.63
CA ILE A 209 -15.81 7.45 38.65
C ILE A 209 -14.29 7.77 38.66
N GLY A 210 -13.66 8.25 39.73
CA GLY A 210 -13.68 7.78 41.11
C GLY A 210 -12.23 7.41 41.45
N ALA A 211 -11.55 8.31 42.16
CA ALA A 211 -10.15 8.19 42.55
C ALA A 211 -9.88 6.95 43.41
N VAL A 212 -8.82 6.21 43.11
CA VAL A 212 -8.06 5.40 44.09
C VAL A 212 -6.57 5.45 43.73
N GLU A 213 -5.79 6.04 44.64
CA GLU A 213 -4.35 5.83 44.74
C GLU A 213 -4.10 4.45 45.36
N GLU A 214 -3.15 3.67 44.84
CA GLU A 214 -2.31 2.84 45.69
C GLU A 214 -0.93 2.60 45.06
N LYS A 215 0.11 2.83 45.87
CA LYS A 215 1.51 2.51 45.61
C LYS A 215 1.80 1.10 46.10
N ALA A 216 2.62 0.34 45.38
CA ALA A 216 3.60 -0.56 45.99
C ALA A 216 4.73 -0.85 44.99
N GLU A 217 5.95 -0.59 45.45
CA GLU A 217 7.22 -1.05 44.89
C GLU A 217 7.40 -2.53 45.22
N ASP A 218 8.07 -3.30 44.36
CA ASP A 218 9.06 -4.28 44.80
C ASP A 218 9.97 -4.71 43.62
N ASP A 219 11.27 -4.54 43.87
CA ASP A 219 12.42 -4.92 43.06
C ASP A 219 12.58 -6.44 42.94
N LEU A 220 12.98 -6.95 41.77
CA LEU A 220 13.90 -8.09 41.65
C LEU A 220 14.73 -7.99 40.36
N GLU A 221 16.03 -7.71 40.52
CA GLU A 221 17.08 -7.91 39.53
C GLU A 221 17.47 -9.40 39.39
N MET A 222 17.94 -9.77 38.17
CA MET A 222 19.18 -10.53 37.86
C MET A 222 18.98 -11.57 36.74
N GLY A 223 19.82 -11.49 35.70
CA GLY A 223 20.10 -12.62 34.81
C GLY A 223 20.51 -12.23 33.38
N GLU A 224 21.81 -12.30 33.08
CA GLU A 224 22.48 -11.79 31.88
C GLU A 224 22.34 -12.64 30.58
N SER A 225 22.44 -11.93 29.44
CA SER A 225 23.27 -12.18 28.23
C SER A 225 23.04 -13.42 27.32
N ILE A 226 22.90 -13.21 26.00
CA ILE A 226 23.97 -13.22 24.95
C ILE A 226 23.34 -13.09 23.54
N GLU A 227 24.07 -12.37 22.69
CA GLU A 227 23.98 -12.12 21.24
C GLU A 227 23.70 -13.38 20.36
N ASP A 228 23.03 -13.27 19.22
CA ASP A 228 23.70 -12.94 17.94
C ASP A 228 22.78 -13.02 16.70
N SER A 229 23.00 -12.05 15.85
CA SER A 229 22.75 -11.89 14.41
C SER A 229 22.40 -13.14 13.59
N ASN A 230 21.35 -13.07 12.77
CA ASN A 230 21.42 -13.54 11.38
C ASN A 230 20.35 -12.88 10.49
N LYS A 231 20.83 -11.96 9.64
CA LYS A 231 20.11 -11.47 8.47
C LYS A 231 20.13 -12.56 7.42
N ASN A 232 18.96 -13.02 6.96
CA ASN A 232 18.86 -13.79 5.74
C ASN A 232 18.06 -12.98 4.72
N VAL A 233 18.78 -12.44 3.74
CA VAL A 233 18.23 -11.92 2.50
C VAL A 233 18.01 -13.14 1.60
N THR A 234 16.77 -13.51 1.34
CA THR A 234 16.44 -14.55 0.36
C THR A 234 16.02 -13.89 -0.94
N ASN A 235 16.87 -14.06 -1.95
CA ASN A 235 16.59 -13.68 -3.34
C ASN A 235 15.29 -14.33 -3.84
N GLY A 236 14.55 -13.55 -4.64
CA GLY A 236 13.22 -13.83 -5.14
C GLY A 236 13.05 -15.13 -5.91
N LEU A 237 11.82 -15.64 -5.85
CA LEU A 237 11.30 -16.74 -6.65
C LEU A 237 11.26 -16.36 -8.14
N PRO A 238 11.51 -17.30 -9.08
CA PRO A 238 11.42 -17.02 -10.49
C PRO A 238 9.96 -16.82 -10.93
N LEU A 239 9.72 -15.75 -11.69
CA LEU A 239 8.45 -15.52 -12.39
C LEU A 239 8.14 -16.69 -13.33
N LEU A 240 6.89 -17.16 -13.29
CA LEU A 240 6.38 -18.17 -14.22
C LEU A 240 5.62 -17.45 -15.35
N ASP A 241 6.14 -17.58 -16.56
CA ASP A 241 5.48 -17.16 -17.80
C ASP A 241 4.41 -18.21 -18.16
N VAL A 242 3.14 -17.81 -18.15
CA VAL A 242 1.98 -18.69 -18.36
C VAL A 242 1.39 -18.54 -19.76
N THR A 243 2.11 -17.92 -20.70
CA THR A 243 1.60 -17.64 -22.06
C THR A 243 1.36 -18.88 -22.92
N ASN A 244 1.63 -20.09 -22.44
CA ASN A 244 1.62 -21.30 -23.28
C ASN A 244 0.97 -22.56 -22.66
N GLU A 245 -0.06 -22.41 -21.81
CA GLU A 245 -0.89 -23.58 -21.46
C GLU A 245 -1.82 -23.95 -22.62
N SER A 246 -1.49 -25.04 -23.30
CA SER A 246 -2.29 -25.66 -24.35
C SER A 246 -3.68 -26.04 -23.83
N ILE A 247 -4.72 -25.50 -24.48
CA ILE A 247 -6.12 -25.87 -24.29
C ILE A 247 -6.26 -27.39 -24.54
N PRO A 248 -6.80 -28.19 -23.60
CA PRO A 248 -7.08 -29.60 -23.89
C PRO A 248 -8.20 -29.70 -24.93
N ASP A 249 -7.90 -30.39 -26.04
CA ASP A 249 -8.84 -30.70 -27.11
C ASP A 249 -10.13 -31.31 -26.55
N LEU A 250 -11.25 -30.65 -26.82
CA LEU A 250 -12.58 -31.24 -26.73
C LEU A 250 -12.67 -32.39 -27.73
N VAL A 251 -12.62 -33.62 -27.21
CA VAL A 251 -13.01 -34.82 -27.96
C VAL A 251 -14.53 -34.89 -28.06
N ASP A 252 -15.00 -35.16 -29.29
CA ASP A 252 -16.38 -35.20 -29.81
C ASP A 252 -17.48 -35.79 -28.89
#